data_AF-A0A4V2YJN3-F1
#
_entry.id   AF-A0A4V2YJN3-F1
#
_cell.length_a   1.000
_cell.length_b   1.000
_cell.length_c   1.000
_cell.angle_alpha   90.00
_cell.angle_beta   90.00
_cell.angle_gamma   90.00
#
_symmetry.space_group_name_H-M   'P 1'
#
loop_
_entity.id
_entity.type
_entity.pdbx_description
1 polymer ?
#
loop_
_entity_poly.entity_id
_entity_poly.type
_entity_poly.pdbx_seq_one_letter_code
_entity_poly.pdbx_strand_id
1 'polypeptide(L)'
;MRAIVVALAMLAGMVSGVFAGPGSAAASGGWAVTYLDPPPSRFDSGTSYALGFWVLQHGTHPPKGELGPIALRFVREDGTSRRFAGTVLPEAGHYATSVVLPQGVWRVVAEQGLFEPYEVGTLTVPGSLTIDPVPPELVRDIGGSDSWGAIRPPAVPVADPAAAPSSEGAEAAGAPATPSEAGALPSARPVDAGGSAAGADGAGGVPAYTLLFAAAGGAALAVAALRLPLLSRRREPADGVAISG
;
A
#
# COMPACT_ATOMS: atom_id res chain seq x y z
N MET A 1 -51.86 16.81 3.46
CA MET A 1 -50.50 16.94 4.03
C MET A 1 -49.86 15.56 4.34
N ARG A 2 -49.95 14.58 3.43
CA ARG A 2 -49.29 13.26 3.58
C ARG A 2 -48.50 12.82 2.34
N ALA A 3 -48.69 13.49 1.21
CA ALA A 3 -47.99 13.21 -0.04
C ALA A 3 -46.68 14.01 -0.22
N ILE A 4 -46.37 14.96 0.68
CA ILE A 4 -45.16 15.80 0.56
C ILE A 4 -43.97 15.22 1.33
N VAL A 5 -44.20 14.32 2.30
CA VAL A 5 -43.12 13.73 3.11
C VAL A 5 -42.42 12.56 2.39
N VAL A 6 -43.05 11.95 1.38
CA VAL A 6 -42.46 10.80 0.66
C VAL A 6 -41.50 11.26 -0.45
N ALA A 7 -41.64 12.48 -0.96
CA ALA A 7 -40.81 12.97 -2.08
C ALA A 7 -39.40 13.42 -1.67
N LEU A 8 -39.13 13.60 -0.36
CA LEU A 8 -37.80 14.03 0.12
C LEU A 8 -36.85 12.87 0.43
N ALA A 9 -37.31 11.62 0.35
CA ALA A 9 -36.48 10.43 0.60
C ALA A 9 -35.81 9.86 -0.66
N MET A 10 -36.17 10.33 -1.86
CA MET A 10 -35.64 9.80 -3.13
C MET A 10 -34.52 10.65 -3.76
N LEU A 11 -34.14 11.79 -3.17
CA LEU A 11 -33.09 12.65 -3.70
C LEU A 11 -31.75 12.58 -2.95
N ALA A 12 -31.56 11.55 -2.10
CA ALA A 12 -30.31 11.29 -1.38
C ALA A 12 -29.54 10.05 -1.91
N GLY A 13 -29.99 9.46 -3.02
CA GLY A 13 -29.46 8.20 -3.56
C GLY A 13 -28.62 8.32 -4.83
N MET A 14 -28.21 9.52 -5.25
CA MET A 14 -27.58 9.74 -6.57
C MET A 14 -26.31 10.58 -6.52
N VAL A 15 -25.44 10.33 -5.53
CA VAL A 15 -24.04 10.85 -5.50
C VAL A 15 -23.09 9.76 -4.99
N SER A 16 -23.18 8.55 -5.53
CA SER A 16 -22.24 7.45 -5.18
C SER A 16 -21.60 6.79 -6.41
N GLY A 17 -21.65 7.42 -7.57
CA GLY A 17 -21.37 6.73 -8.84
C GLY A 17 -20.19 7.24 -9.67
N VAL A 18 -19.34 8.14 -9.17
CA VAL A 18 -18.12 8.57 -9.88
C VAL A 18 -16.95 8.66 -8.90
N PHE A 19 -16.66 7.56 -8.20
CA PHE A 19 -15.25 7.21 -8.09
C PHE A 19 -14.93 6.51 -9.40
N ALA A 20 -14.45 7.28 -10.37
CA ALA A 20 -13.51 6.74 -11.33
C ALA A 20 -12.34 6.21 -10.49
N GLY A 21 -12.43 4.94 -10.08
CA GLY A 21 -11.27 4.21 -9.61
C GLY A 21 -10.20 4.36 -10.68
N PRO A 22 -8.92 4.54 -10.31
CA PRO A 22 -7.85 4.50 -11.30
C PRO A 22 -8.07 3.24 -12.12
N GLY A 23 -8.34 3.42 -13.41
CA GLY A 23 -8.61 2.30 -14.32
C GLY A 23 -7.48 1.31 -14.18
N SER A 24 -7.81 0.03 -14.01
CA SER A 24 -6.85 -1.06 -13.85
C SER A 24 -5.71 -0.91 -14.86
N ALA A 25 -4.55 -0.47 -14.36
CA ALA A 25 -3.30 -0.44 -15.10
C ALA A 25 -2.79 -1.87 -15.41
N ALA A 26 -3.54 -2.88 -14.98
CA ALA A 26 -3.27 -4.30 -15.17
C ALA A 26 -3.30 -4.78 -16.64
N ALA A 27 -3.83 -4.01 -17.60
CA ALA A 27 -4.06 -4.52 -18.95
C ALA A 27 -2.91 -4.31 -19.97
N SER A 28 -1.83 -3.59 -19.64
CA SER A 28 -0.78 -3.25 -20.63
C SER A 28 0.65 -3.28 -20.08
N GLY A 29 1.01 -4.34 -19.34
CA GLY A 29 2.36 -4.48 -18.77
C GLY A 29 2.57 -3.67 -17.48
N GLY A 30 1.50 -3.25 -16.81
CA GLY A 30 1.51 -2.45 -15.59
C GLY A 30 1.35 -3.26 -14.31
N TRP A 31 2.06 -4.38 -14.14
CA TRP A 31 2.16 -5.07 -12.85
C TRP A 31 3.61 -5.16 -12.37
N ALA A 32 3.75 -5.27 -11.06
CA ALA A 32 5.01 -5.54 -10.40
C ALA A 32 4.81 -6.60 -9.30
N VAL A 33 5.92 -7.20 -8.89
CA VAL A 33 6.00 -8.15 -7.77
C VAL A 33 6.88 -7.52 -6.71
N THR A 34 6.46 -7.60 -5.45
CA THR A 34 7.30 -7.17 -4.33
C THR A 34 7.98 -8.36 -3.68
N TYR A 35 9.31 -8.30 -3.58
CA TYR A 35 10.13 -9.28 -2.86
C TYR A 35 10.64 -8.64 -1.57
N LEU A 36 10.63 -9.36 -0.45
CA LEU A 36 11.24 -8.87 0.79
C LEU A 36 12.68 -9.35 0.93
N ASP A 37 13.53 -8.50 1.51
CA ASP A 37 14.78 -8.96 2.10
C ASP A 37 14.47 -9.91 3.29
N PRO A 38 15.42 -10.76 3.72
CA PRO A 38 15.20 -11.66 4.84
C PRO A 38 14.71 -10.89 6.09
N PRO A 39 13.46 -11.12 6.55
CA PRO A 39 12.93 -10.44 7.72
C PRO A 39 13.61 -10.97 8.99
N PRO A 40 13.52 -10.24 10.12
CA PRO A 40 13.90 -10.81 11.41
C PRO A 40 13.08 -12.07 11.69
N SER A 41 13.69 -13.03 12.40
CA SER A 41 13.03 -14.30 12.74
C SER A 41 11.83 -14.12 13.67
N ARG A 42 11.76 -13.00 14.40
CA ARG A 42 10.67 -12.68 15.33
C ARG A 42 10.40 -11.18 15.39
N PHE A 43 9.13 -10.84 15.49
CA PHE A 43 8.60 -9.51 15.74
C PHE A 43 7.95 -9.47 17.12
N ASP A 44 8.18 -8.37 17.84
CA ASP A 44 7.56 -8.04 19.12
C ASP A 44 6.72 -6.78 19.01
N SER A 45 5.64 -6.72 19.80
CA SER A 45 4.71 -5.58 19.78
C SER A 45 5.38 -4.30 20.24
N GLY A 46 5.23 -3.23 19.45
CA GLY A 46 5.78 -1.91 19.77
C GLY A 46 7.27 -1.73 19.48
N THR A 47 7.97 -2.79 19.06
CA THR A 47 9.38 -2.72 18.63
C THR A 47 9.47 -2.22 17.18
N SER A 48 10.49 -1.41 16.90
CA SER A 48 10.77 -0.92 15.55
C SER A 48 11.67 -1.89 14.80
N TYR A 49 11.27 -2.27 13.58
CA TYR A 49 12.04 -3.14 12.70
C TYR A 49 12.28 -2.47 11.36
N ALA A 50 13.51 -2.56 10.84
CA ALA A 50 13.83 -2.16 9.48
C ALA A 50 13.52 -3.32 8.53
N LEU A 51 12.73 -3.07 7.49
CA LEU A 51 12.40 -4.03 6.44
C LEU A 51 12.84 -3.47 5.10
N GLY A 52 13.66 -4.23 4.38
CA GLY A 52 14.02 -3.95 2.99
C GLY A 52 13.15 -4.74 2.03
N PHE A 53 12.87 -4.17 0.87
CA PHE A 53 12.00 -4.78 -0.14
C PHE A 53 12.25 -4.24 -1.55
N TRP A 54 11.99 -5.08 -2.55
CA TRP A 54 12.23 -4.82 -3.96
C TRP A 54 10.91 -4.77 -4.71
N VAL A 55 10.72 -3.77 -5.56
CA VAL A 55 9.59 -3.69 -6.49
C VAL A 55 10.10 -3.99 -7.88
N LEU A 56 9.71 -5.14 -8.45
CA LEU A 56 10.15 -5.56 -9.77
C LEU A 56 8.99 -5.60 -10.76
N GLN A 57 9.11 -4.86 -11.85
CA GLN A 57 8.18 -4.96 -12.95
C GLN A 57 8.27 -6.37 -13.56
N HIS A 58 7.09 -6.98 -13.76
CA HIS A 58 6.94 -8.35 -14.26
C HIS A 58 7.69 -9.42 -13.44
N GLY A 59 8.06 -9.08 -12.20
CA GLY A 59 8.81 -9.93 -11.29
C GLY A 59 10.28 -10.16 -11.65
N THR A 60 10.82 -9.54 -12.71
CA THR A 60 12.15 -9.91 -13.25
C THR A 60 13.14 -8.76 -13.37
N HIS A 61 12.71 -7.50 -13.30
CA HIS A 61 13.63 -6.35 -13.39
C HIS A 61 13.10 -5.11 -12.65
N PRO A 62 13.97 -4.16 -12.27
CA PRO A 62 13.53 -2.88 -11.73
C PRO A 62 12.67 -2.13 -12.75
N PRO A 63 11.61 -1.44 -12.32
CA PRO A 63 10.84 -0.60 -13.21
C PRO A 63 11.65 0.64 -13.63
N LYS A 64 11.29 1.20 -14.78
CA LYS A 64 11.88 2.44 -15.30
C LYS A 64 10.99 3.63 -14.98
N GLY A 65 11.62 4.78 -14.69
CA GLY A 65 10.92 6.04 -14.42
C GLY A 65 10.44 6.19 -12.99
N GLU A 66 9.66 7.24 -12.74
CA GLU A 66 9.11 7.54 -11.41
C GLU A 66 7.85 6.70 -11.15
N LEU A 67 7.85 5.92 -10.07
CA LEU A 67 6.73 5.07 -9.70
C LEU A 67 5.62 5.81 -8.95
N GLY A 68 5.96 6.94 -8.32
CA GLY A 68 5.11 7.55 -7.30
C GLY A 68 5.29 6.89 -5.93
N PRO A 69 4.29 6.95 -5.03
CA PRO A 69 4.43 6.51 -3.66
C PRO A 69 4.63 4.99 -3.54
N ILE A 70 5.69 4.59 -2.82
CA ILE A 70 5.99 3.20 -2.48
C ILE A 70 5.88 3.02 -0.97
N ALA A 71 5.22 1.96 -0.51
CA ALA A 71 5.01 1.70 0.91
C ALA A 71 4.72 0.21 1.21
N LEU A 72 4.88 -0.17 2.47
CA LEU A 72 4.28 -1.39 3.02
C LEU A 72 3.04 -1.01 3.86
N ARG A 73 1.93 -1.67 3.59
CA ARG A 73 0.67 -1.51 4.32
C ARG A 73 0.31 -2.81 5.03
N PHE A 74 0.05 -2.71 6.32
CA PHE A 74 -0.32 -3.80 7.20
C PHE A 74 -1.81 -3.67 7.52
N VAL A 75 -2.61 -4.68 7.19
CA VAL A 75 -4.07 -4.62 7.27
C VAL A 75 -4.58 -5.77 8.14
N ARG A 76 -5.43 -5.45 9.12
CA ARG A 76 -6.15 -6.45 9.92
C ARG A 76 -7.48 -6.82 9.26
N GLU A 77 -8.05 -7.93 9.70
CA GLU A 77 -9.38 -8.40 9.27
C GLU A 77 -10.49 -7.37 9.55
N ASP A 78 -10.38 -6.62 10.66
CA ASP A 78 -11.31 -5.55 11.04
C ASP A 78 -11.17 -4.27 10.17
N GLY A 79 -10.28 -4.27 9.17
CA GLY A 79 -10.01 -3.14 8.28
C GLY A 79 -9.03 -2.10 8.85
N THR A 80 -8.59 -2.24 10.10
CA THR A 80 -7.53 -1.40 10.67
C THR A 80 -6.26 -1.55 9.85
N SER A 81 -5.66 -0.43 9.44
CA SER A 81 -4.43 -0.45 8.66
C SER A 81 -3.35 0.47 9.20
N ARG A 82 -2.09 0.09 8.96
CA ARG A 82 -0.91 0.92 9.20
C ARG A 82 -0.07 0.94 7.94
N ARG A 83 0.38 2.13 7.54
CA ARG A 83 1.14 2.36 6.31
C ARG A 83 2.51 2.93 6.66
N PHE A 84 3.55 2.35 6.09
CA PHE A 84 4.93 2.76 6.28
C PHE A 84 5.56 3.04 4.92
N ALA A 85 5.92 4.31 4.67
CA ALA A 85 6.49 4.74 3.41
C ALA A 85 7.87 4.09 3.18
N GLY A 86 8.12 3.67 1.95
CA GLY A 86 9.42 3.18 1.52
C GLY A 86 10.36 4.35 1.22
N THR A 87 11.58 4.25 1.72
CA THR A 87 12.72 5.08 1.35
C THR A 87 13.51 4.37 0.26
N VAL A 88 13.80 5.07 -0.84
CA VAL A 88 14.62 4.54 -1.94
C VAL A 88 16.04 4.23 -1.46
N LEU A 89 16.57 3.08 -1.85
CA LEU A 89 17.96 2.69 -1.65
C LEU A 89 18.78 2.88 -2.96
N PRO A 90 20.12 2.83 -2.91
CA PRO A 90 20.96 3.01 -4.10
C PRO A 90 20.68 2.01 -5.22
N GLU A 91 20.26 0.80 -4.88
CA GLU A 91 19.92 -0.26 -5.82
C GLU A 91 18.56 0.00 -6.47
N ALA A 92 18.50 -0.10 -7.80
CA ALA A 92 17.28 0.16 -8.55
C ALA A 92 16.12 -0.75 -8.10
N GLY A 93 14.99 -0.13 -7.77
CA GLY A 93 13.80 -0.83 -7.29
C GLY A 93 13.90 -1.35 -5.86
N HIS A 94 14.96 -1.04 -5.11
CA HIS A 94 15.13 -1.43 -3.71
C HIS A 94 14.72 -0.29 -2.77
N TYR A 95 14.01 -0.65 -1.71
CA TYR A 95 13.45 0.28 -0.74
C TYR A 95 13.64 -0.27 0.67
N ALA A 96 13.66 0.62 1.66
CA ALA A 96 13.61 0.27 3.08
C ALA A 96 12.52 1.04 3.80
N THR A 97 11.96 0.46 4.86
CA THR A 97 11.04 1.16 5.75
C THR A 97 11.20 0.71 7.20
N SER A 98 10.80 1.55 8.15
CA SER A 98 10.82 1.25 9.58
C SER A 98 9.39 1.01 10.07
N VAL A 99 9.10 -0.19 10.56
CA VAL A 99 7.74 -0.60 10.96
C VAL A 99 7.62 -0.75 12.47
N VAL A 100 6.50 -0.27 13.01
CA VAL A 100 6.13 -0.45 14.42
C VAL A 100 4.67 -0.88 14.49
N LEU A 101 4.44 -2.12 14.91
CA LEU A 101 3.11 -2.72 14.92
C LEU A 101 2.72 -3.15 16.34
N PRO A 102 1.46 -2.95 16.74
CA PRO A 102 0.91 -3.59 17.93
C PRO A 102 0.61 -5.06 17.66
N GLN A 103 0.41 -5.83 18.72
CA GLN A 103 0.01 -7.23 18.65
C GLN A 103 -1.18 -7.48 17.71
N GLY A 104 -1.18 -8.62 17.02
CA GLY A 104 -2.23 -9.03 16.10
C GLY A 104 -1.70 -9.76 14.87
N VAL A 105 -2.62 -10.16 14.00
CA VAL A 105 -2.34 -10.75 12.69
C VAL A 105 -2.56 -9.69 11.62
N TRP A 106 -1.59 -9.53 10.74
CA TRP A 106 -1.55 -8.48 9.73
C TRP A 106 -1.29 -9.07 8.37
N ARG A 107 -2.18 -8.79 7.42
CA ARG A 107 -1.90 -8.99 6.00
C ARG A 107 -0.95 -7.90 5.53
N VAL A 108 0.12 -8.29 4.84
CA VAL A 108 1.17 -7.38 4.35
C VAL A 108 0.94 -7.13 2.87
N VAL A 109 0.66 -5.89 2.51
CA VAL A 109 0.39 -5.45 1.14
C VAL A 109 1.40 -4.40 0.75
N ALA A 110 2.13 -4.61 -0.35
CA ALA A 110 2.99 -3.61 -0.94
C ALA A 110 2.16 -2.63 -1.79
N GLU A 111 2.32 -1.35 -1.53
CA GLU A 111 1.87 -0.28 -2.43
C GLU A 111 3.02 0.05 -3.39
N GLN A 112 2.79 -0.15 -4.68
CA GLN A 112 3.84 -0.12 -5.70
C GLN A 112 3.65 1.03 -6.71
N GLY A 113 3.12 2.16 -6.24
CA GLY A 113 2.98 3.37 -7.04
C GLY A 113 1.95 3.20 -8.16
N LEU A 114 2.41 3.30 -9.41
CA LEU A 114 1.57 3.13 -10.62
C LEU A 114 1.13 1.68 -10.87
N PHE A 115 1.71 0.71 -10.17
CA PHE A 115 1.35 -0.70 -10.27
C PHE A 115 0.23 -1.07 -9.29
N GLU A 116 -0.50 -2.15 -9.61
CA GLU A 116 -1.47 -2.74 -8.69
C GLU A 116 -0.81 -3.13 -7.35
N PRO A 117 -1.48 -2.97 -6.21
CA PRO A 117 -0.96 -3.44 -4.93
C PRO A 117 -0.70 -4.95 -4.94
N TYR A 118 0.39 -5.37 -4.30
CA TYR A 118 0.80 -6.76 -4.26
C TYR A 118 0.73 -7.32 -2.83
N GLU A 119 0.07 -8.46 -2.66
CA GLU A 119 0.02 -9.15 -1.38
C GLU A 119 1.31 -9.95 -1.16
N VAL A 120 2.02 -9.61 -0.08
CA VAL A 120 3.36 -10.13 0.21
C VAL A 120 3.29 -11.35 1.13
N GLY A 121 2.33 -11.37 2.05
CA GLY A 121 2.25 -12.40 3.07
C GLY A 121 1.49 -11.97 4.32
N THR A 122 1.71 -12.72 5.40
CA THR A 122 1.05 -12.53 6.69
C THR A 122 2.06 -12.41 7.81
N LEU A 123 1.95 -11.36 8.62
CA LEU A 123 2.75 -11.12 9.82
C LEU A 123 1.92 -11.33 11.08
N THR A 124 2.41 -12.17 12.00
CA THR A 124 1.87 -12.28 13.35
C THR A 124 2.77 -11.54 14.35
N VAL A 125 2.18 -10.71 15.21
CA VAL A 125 2.88 -9.96 16.28
C VAL A 125 2.26 -10.31 17.64
N PRO A 126 3.03 -10.80 18.63
CA PRO A 126 4.39 -11.30 18.47
C PRO A 126 4.42 -12.58 17.62
N GLY A 127 5.48 -12.79 16.85
CA GLY A 127 5.54 -13.93 15.93
C GLY A 127 6.48 -13.67 14.75
N SER A 128 6.19 -14.26 13.60
CA SER A 128 7.01 -14.18 12.40
C SER A 128 6.23 -13.67 11.20
N LEU A 129 6.96 -13.24 10.17
CA LEU A 129 6.42 -12.96 8.85
C LEU A 129 6.50 -14.23 7.99
N THR A 130 5.35 -14.70 7.53
CA THR A 130 5.24 -15.72 6.48
C THR A 130 5.09 -15.00 5.14
N ILE A 131 6.03 -15.23 4.23
CA ILE A 131 6.01 -14.65 2.87
C ILE A 131 5.27 -15.63 1.97
N ASP A 132 4.30 -15.11 1.21
CA ASP A 132 3.56 -15.92 0.25
C ASP A 132 4.44 -16.22 -0.97
N PRO A 133 4.38 -17.45 -1.52
CA PRO A 133 5.06 -17.78 -2.76
C PRO A 133 4.62 -16.85 -3.89
N VAL A 134 5.56 -16.48 -4.76
CA VAL A 134 5.23 -15.66 -5.93
C VAL A 134 4.47 -16.51 -6.94
N PRO A 135 3.28 -16.09 -7.40
CA PRO A 135 2.56 -16.79 -8.45
C PRO A 135 3.38 -16.83 -9.75
N PRO A 136 3.62 -18.00 -10.36
CA PRO A 136 4.52 -18.14 -11.51
C PRO A 136 4.06 -17.32 -12.72
N GLU A 137 2.76 -17.09 -12.89
CA GLU A 137 2.19 -16.28 -13.96
C GLU A 137 2.56 -14.80 -13.90
N LEU A 138 2.93 -14.30 -12.71
CA LEU A 138 3.38 -12.93 -12.49
C LEU A 138 4.87 -12.74 -12.80
N VAL A 139 5.63 -13.83 -12.95
CA VAL A 139 7.04 -13.81 -13.31
C VAL A 139 7.16 -14.02 -14.80
N ARG A 140 7.46 -12.94 -15.54
CA ARG A 140 7.66 -13.00 -16.99
C ARG A 140 8.94 -12.26 -17.36
N ASP A 141 9.87 -12.98 -17.97
CA ASP A 141 10.99 -12.34 -18.65
C ASP A 141 10.52 -11.86 -20.01
N ILE A 142 10.30 -10.55 -20.11
CA ILE A 142 9.90 -9.89 -21.36
C ILE A 142 11.10 -9.27 -22.10
N GLY A 143 12.34 -9.60 -21.71
CA GLY A 143 13.56 -9.05 -22.28
C GLY A 143 13.91 -7.71 -21.64
N GLY A 144 14.88 -7.73 -20.72
CA GLY A 144 15.34 -6.53 -20.01
C GLY A 144 16.61 -6.74 -19.17
N SER A 145 17.44 -7.72 -19.54
CA SER A 145 18.58 -8.23 -18.74
C SER A 145 19.59 -7.17 -18.30
N ASP A 146 19.67 -6.06 -19.02
CA ASP A 146 20.72 -5.06 -18.84
C ASP A 146 20.39 -4.02 -17.75
N SER A 147 19.25 -4.19 -17.07
CA SER A 147 18.74 -3.22 -16.07
C SER A 147 19.36 -3.38 -14.68
N TRP A 148 20.19 -4.41 -14.47
CA TRP A 148 20.67 -4.80 -13.15
C TRP A 148 22.06 -4.24 -12.84
N GLY A 149 22.24 -3.79 -11.60
CA GLY A 149 23.56 -3.53 -11.02
C GLY A 149 24.22 -4.81 -10.48
N ALA A 150 25.22 -4.63 -9.61
CA ALA A 150 25.93 -5.74 -8.96
C ALA A 150 25.08 -6.49 -7.93
N ILE A 151 24.01 -5.86 -7.41
CA ILE A 151 23.15 -6.39 -6.34
C ILE A 151 21.76 -6.66 -6.92
N ARG A 152 21.17 -7.78 -6.50
CA ARG A 152 19.86 -8.29 -6.94
C ARG A 152 19.07 -8.78 -5.73
N PRO A 153 17.73 -8.85 -5.83
CA PRO A 153 16.91 -9.40 -4.76
C PRO A 153 17.29 -10.85 -4.43
N PRO A 154 17.04 -11.29 -3.19
CA PRO A 154 17.14 -12.70 -2.84
C PRO A 154 16.19 -13.54 -3.70
N ALA A 155 16.59 -14.78 -3.99
CA ALA A 155 15.70 -15.72 -4.66
C ALA A 155 14.51 -16.02 -3.74
N VAL A 156 13.30 -15.69 -4.19
CA VAL A 156 12.06 -16.04 -3.47
C VAL A 156 11.46 -17.29 -4.09
N PRO A 157 10.89 -18.20 -3.28
CA PRO A 157 10.20 -19.36 -3.80
C PRO A 157 9.09 -18.96 -4.78
N VAL A 158 9.18 -19.46 -6.01
CA VAL A 158 8.09 -19.38 -6.99
C VAL A 158 7.16 -20.54 -6.69
N ALA A 159 5.85 -20.30 -6.62
CA ALA A 159 4.89 -21.38 -6.45
C ALA A 159 5.02 -22.36 -7.62
N ASP A 160 5.21 -23.64 -7.33
CA ASP A 160 5.15 -24.68 -8.34
C ASP A 160 3.69 -24.82 -8.79
N PRO A 161 3.35 -24.61 -10.08
CA PRO A 161 1.98 -24.78 -10.56
C PRO A 161 1.43 -26.21 -10.36
N ALA A 162 2.29 -27.21 -10.10
CA ALA A 162 1.88 -28.56 -9.73
C ALA A 162 1.56 -28.74 -8.23
N ALA A 163 1.95 -27.79 -7.37
CA ALA A 163 1.74 -27.83 -5.93
C ALA A 163 0.45 -27.09 -5.52
N ALA A 164 -0.70 -27.56 -5.99
CA ALA A 164 -1.97 -27.18 -5.38
C ALA A 164 -2.04 -27.69 -3.92
N PRO A 165 -2.71 -26.99 -2.99
CA PRO A 165 -2.73 -27.40 -1.59
C PRO A 165 -3.45 -28.73 -1.41
N SER A 166 -2.69 -29.78 -1.15
CA SER A 166 -3.22 -31.07 -0.70
C SER A 166 -3.95 -30.86 0.62
N SER A 167 -5.27 -30.92 0.56
CA SER A 167 -6.14 -30.98 1.73
C SER A 167 -6.28 -32.45 2.13
N GLU A 168 -5.31 -32.97 2.88
CA GLU A 168 -5.34 -34.31 3.51
C GLU A 168 -4.23 -34.28 4.56
N GLY A 169 -4.49 -34.41 5.85
CA GLY A 169 -5.24 -35.48 6.48
C GLY A 169 -4.33 -35.97 7.62
N ALA A 170 -4.91 -36.15 8.80
CA ALA A 170 -4.20 -36.45 10.03
C ALA A 170 -3.33 -37.72 9.97
N GLU A 171 -2.38 -37.77 10.92
CA GLU A 171 -1.95 -38.98 11.62
C GLU A 171 -0.80 -39.81 11.00
N ALA A 172 0.40 -39.74 11.59
CA ALA A 172 0.86 -40.76 12.54
C ALA A 172 2.29 -40.47 13.04
N ALA A 173 2.50 -40.84 14.30
CA ALA A 173 3.71 -40.65 15.10
C ALA A 173 4.95 -41.42 14.59
N GLY A 174 6.13 -40.86 14.86
CA GLY A 174 7.41 -41.52 14.60
C GLY A 174 8.60 -40.86 15.31
N ALA A 175 8.73 -41.13 16.62
CA ALA A 175 9.93 -41.21 17.46
C ALA A 175 10.91 -40.00 17.66
N PRO A 176 11.50 -39.86 18.87
CA PRO A 176 12.33 -38.72 19.26
C PRO A 176 13.81 -38.92 18.88
N ALA A 177 14.45 -37.88 18.35
CA ALA A 177 15.90 -37.79 18.27
C ALA A 177 16.43 -36.89 19.40
N THR A 178 17.39 -37.43 20.14
CA THR A 178 18.11 -36.82 21.27
C THR A 178 18.96 -35.60 20.89
N PRO A 179 19.23 -34.68 21.84
CA PRO A 179 19.96 -33.45 21.60
C PRO A 179 21.48 -33.69 21.52
N SER A 180 22.15 -33.03 20.56
CA SER A 180 23.61 -32.91 20.54
C SER A 180 24.03 -31.56 21.11
N GLU A 181 24.76 -31.64 22.21
CA GLU A 181 25.29 -30.56 23.03
C GLU A 181 26.64 -30.04 22.50
N ALA A 182 26.91 -28.76 22.79
CA ALA A 182 28.20 -28.08 22.92
C ALA A 182 29.14 -27.90 21.69
N GLY A 183 29.18 -26.66 21.21
CA GLY A 183 30.31 -26.10 20.45
C GLY A 183 30.44 -24.60 20.75
N ALA A 184 31.56 -24.22 21.36
CA ALA A 184 31.79 -22.99 22.10
C ALA A 184 31.78 -21.66 21.29
N LEU A 185 31.35 -20.60 21.97
CA LEU A 185 31.50 -19.18 21.61
C LEU A 185 32.97 -18.73 21.68
N PRO A 186 33.46 -17.93 20.72
CA PRO A 186 34.55 -16.98 20.99
C PRO A 186 33.98 -15.62 21.39
N SER A 187 34.38 -15.16 22.58
CA SER A 187 34.16 -13.82 23.12
C SER A 187 34.71 -12.73 22.18
N ALA A 188 33.87 -11.77 21.81
CA ALA A 188 34.29 -10.49 21.25
C ALA A 188 34.20 -9.39 22.31
N ARG A 189 35.27 -8.59 22.39
CA ARG A 189 35.53 -7.54 23.38
C ARG A 189 34.57 -6.35 23.26
N PRO A 190 34.33 -5.60 24.37
CA PRO A 190 33.65 -4.30 24.31
C PRO A 190 34.58 -3.27 23.65
N VAL A 191 34.02 -2.50 22.72
CA VAL A 191 34.67 -1.31 22.15
C VAL A 191 34.04 -0.10 22.79
N ASP A 192 34.89 0.74 23.38
CA ASP A 192 34.55 1.94 24.11
C ASP A 192 33.80 2.98 23.27
N ALA A 193 32.96 3.70 24.00
CA ALA A 193 32.25 4.89 23.57
C ALA A 193 33.23 6.03 23.22
N GLY A 194 33.07 6.59 22.02
CA GLY A 194 33.63 7.88 21.64
C GLY A 194 32.52 8.72 21.02
N GLY A 195 32.05 9.73 21.77
CA GLY A 195 31.03 10.65 21.30
C GLY A 195 31.51 11.60 20.20
N SER A 196 30.56 12.18 19.47
CA SER A 196 30.66 13.57 19.04
C SER A 196 29.27 14.11 18.73
N ALA A 197 28.89 15.16 19.45
CA ALA A 197 27.75 16.01 19.18
C ALA A 197 28.10 17.03 18.07
N ALA A 198 27.16 17.26 17.15
CA ALA A 198 26.93 18.49 16.40
C ALA A 198 25.58 18.26 15.68
N GLY A 199 24.50 18.99 15.93
CA GLY A 199 24.43 20.44 15.94
C GLY A 199 24.16 20.92 14.51
N ALA A 200 22.89 20.90 14.10
CA ALA A 200 22.42 21.64 12.92
C ALA A 200 20.90 21.87 13.01
N ASP A 201 20.55 22.99 13.63
CA ASP A 201 19.29 23.69 13.39
C ASP A 201 19.18 23.99 11.89
N GLY A 202 18.20 23.37 11.23
CA GLY A 202 17.92 23.53 9.81
C GLY A 202 16.47 23.91 9.60
N ALA A 203 16.23 25.21 9.41
CA ALA A 203 14.94 25.84 9.21
C ALA A 203 14.02 25.07 8.24
N GLY A 204 12.79 24.80 8.70
CA GLY A 204 11.69 24.29 7.89
C GLY A 204 11.22 25.32 6.87
N GLY A 205 11.91 25.38 5.72
CA GLY A 205 11.45 26.09 4.54
C GLY A 205 10.39 25.26 3.83
N VAL A 206 9.14 25.73 3.83
CA VAL A 206 8.06 25.13 3.03
C VAL A 206 8.43 25.28 1.55
N PRO A 207 8.47 24.20 0.76
CA PRO A 207 8.88 24.28 -0.62
C PRO A 207 7.93 25.16 -1.46
N ALA A 208 8.48 26.06 -2.25
CA ALA A 208 7.75 27.05 -3.06
C ALA A 208 6.73 26.44 -4.05
N TYR A 209 6.84 25.14 -4.36
CA TYR A 209 5.85 24.44 -5.20
C TYR A 209 4.50 24.21 -4.49
N THR A 210 4.42 24.36 -3.17
CA THR A 210 3.12 24.32 -2.45
C THR A 210 2.24 25.55 -2.74
N LEU A 211 2.82 26.68 -3.16
CA LEU A 211 2.07 27.90 -3.50
C LEU A 211 1.44 27.87 -4.90
N LEU A 212 1.85 26.96 -5.79
CA LEU A 212 1.27 26.88 -7.14
C LEU A 212 -0.09 26.17 -7.18
N PHE A 213 -0.39 25.29 -6.23
CA PHE A 213 -1.68 24.58 -6.19
C PHE A 213 -2.83 25.38 -5.54
N ALA A 214 -2.52 26.43 -4.79
CA ALA A 214 -3.55 27.31 -4.21
C ALA A 214 -4.17 28.30 -5.23
N ALA A 215 -3.49 28.56 -6.36
CA ALA A 215 -3.95 29.51 -7.36
C ALA A 215 -4.84 28.89 -8.46
N ALA A 216 -4.70 27.59 -8.76
CA ALA A 216 -5.45 26.95 -9.84
C ALA A 216 -6.85 26.45 -9.42
N GLY A 217 -7.07 26.16 -8.14
CA GLY A 217 -8.38 25.67 -7.63
C GLY A 217 -9.45 26.76 -7.50
N GLY A 218 -9.05 28.03 -7.35
CA GLY A 218 -9.99 29.15 -7.13
C GLY A 218 -10.75 29.61 -8.38
N ALA A 219 -10.14 29.48 -9.57
CA ALA A 219 -10.73 30.00 -10.81
C ALA A 219 -11.92 29.15 -11.33
N ALA A 220 -11.93 27.84 -11.06
CA ALA A 220 -13.00 26.95 -11.53
C ALA A 220 -14.32 27.13 -10.75
N LEU A 221 -14.25 27.44 -9.45
CA LEU A 221 -15.45 27.67 -8.62
C LEU A 221 -16.15 29.00 -8.92
N ALA A 222 -15.41 30.03 -9.35
CA ALA A 222 -16.00 31.32 -9.73
C ALA A 222 -16.84 31.25 -11.02
N VAL A 223 -16.46 30.42 -12.00
CA VAL A 223 -17.20 30.29 -13.27
C VAL A 223 -18.49 29.50 -13.10
N ALA A 224 -18.53 28.52 -12.19
CA ALA A 224 -19.74 27.73 -11.91
C ALA A 224 -20.83 28.56 -11.20
N ALA A 225 -20.44 29.48 -10.30
CA ALA A 225 -21.39 30.33 -9.58
C ALA A 225 -22.06 31.41 -10.45
N LEU A 226 -21.42 31.85 -11.53
CA LEU A 226 -21.97 32.88 -12.44
C LEU A 226 -22.90 32.33 -13.54
N ARG A 227 -23.00 31.01 -13.72
CA ARG A 227 -23.89 30.38 -14.73
C ARG A 227 -25.23 29.87 -14.20
N LEU A 228 -25.51 30.08 -12.91
CA LEU A 228 -26.80 29.76 -12.29
C LEU A 228 -27.59 31.01 -11.90
N PRO A 229 -28.04 31.77 -12.91
CA PRO A 229 -29.40 32.28 -12.84
C PRO A 229 -30.08 32.00 -14.18
N LEU A 230 -31.24 31.30 -14.17
CA LEU A 230 -32.37 31.50 -15.09
C LEU A 230 -33.47 30.42 -14.99
N LEU A 231 -33.27 29.31 -14.26
CA LEU A 231 -34.30 28.27 -14.17
C LEU A 231 -35.31 28.42 -13.03
N SER A 232 -35.15 29.40 -12.14
CA SER A 232 -36.04 29.59 -10.97
C SER A 232 -37.06 30.72 -11.12
N ARG A 233 -37.56 30.99 -12.33
CA ARG A 233 -38.72 31.87 -12.54
C ARG A 233 -39.73 31.26 -13.50
N ARG A 234 -40.55 30.34 -13.00
CA ARG A 234 -41.92 30.11 -13.50
C ARG A 234 -42.77 29.43 -12.45
N ARG A 235 -43.30 30.24 -11.53
CA ARG A 235 -44.58 29.97 -10.89
C ARG A 235 -45.20 31.31 -10.53
N GLU A 236 -45.85 31.92 -11.51
CA GLU A 236 -46.81 32.98 -11.19
C GLU A 236 -48.13 32.37 -10.73
N PRO A 237 -48.78 32.98 -9.74
CA PRO A 237 -50.14 32.69 -9.32
C PRO A 237 -51.13 33.41 -10.25
N ALA A 238 -52.18 32.71 -10.70
CA ALA A 238 -53.36 33.36 -11.27
C ALA A 238 -54.46 33.36 -10.22
N ASP A 239 -54.60 34.50 -9.57
CA ASP A 239 -55.83 34.93 -8.90
C ASP A 239 -56.86 35.39 -9.96
N GLY A 240 -58.14 35.16 -9.66
CA GLY A 240 -59.32 35.68 -10.36
C GLY A 240 -60.51 34.73 -10.15
N VAL A 241 -61.37 34.89 -9.11
CA VAL A 241 -62.43 35.91 -8.94
C VAL A 241 -63.34 35.99 -10.17
N ALA A 242 -64.68 35.95 -10.16
CA ALA A 242 -65.76 35.53 -9.26
C ALA A 242 -67.10 35.71 -10.06
N ILE A 243 -68.20 35.20 -9.50
CA ILE A 243 -69.62 35.63 -9.67
C ILE A 243 -70.39 35.23 -10.96
N SER A 244 -71.45 34.44 -10.73
CA SER A 244 -72.87 34.66 -11.11
C SER A 244 -73.63 33.48 -10.49
N GLY A 245 -74.80 33.58 -9.88
CA GLY A 245 -75.89 34.53 -9.93
C GLY A 245 -77.15 33.70 -9.70
#